data_AF-A0A942RK39-F1
#
_entry.id   AF-A0A942RK39-F1
#
_cell.length_a   1.000
_cell.length_b   1.000
_cell.length_c   1.000
_cell.angle_alpha   90.00
_cell.angle_beta   90.00
_cell.angle_gamma   90.00
#
_symmetry.space_group_name_H-M   'P 1'
#
loop_
_entity.id
_entity.type
_entity.pdbx_description
1 polymer ?
#
loop_
_entity_poly.entity_id
_entity_poly.type
_entity_poly.pdbx_seq_one_letter_code
_entity_poly.pdbx_strand_id
1 'polypeptide(L)' 'MAKTNSKQTSPSVASKASSLLRDGRTGSKTKSVAGSALSQTKQSPKKK' A
#
# COMPACT_ATOMS: atom_id res chain seq x y z
N MET A 1 -10.75 10.99 20.67
CA MET A 1 -9.43 11.09 20.00
C MET A 1 -9.25 9.84 19.15
N ALA A 2 -9.26 9.94 17.82
CA ALA A 2 -9.02 8.76 16.97
C ALA A 2 -7.62 8.20 17.27
N LYS A 3 -7.52 6.91 17.59
CA LYS A 3 -6.25 6.27 17.91
C LYS A 3 -5.35 6.28 16.67
N THR A 4 -4.23 6.98 16.74
CA THR A 4 -3.25 7.04 15.65
C THR A 4 -2.69 5.64 15.42
N ASN A 5 -2.94 5.05 14.25
CA ASN A 5 -2.33 3.77 13.89
C ASN A 5 -0.83 3.99 13.61
N SER A 6 0.03 3.51 14.50
CA SER A 6 1.49 3.56 14.33
C SER A 6 2.03 2.45 13.41
N LYS A 7 1.25 1.38 13.18
CA LYS A 7 1.59 0.25 12.33
C LYS A 7 1.10 0.52 10.91
N GLN A 8 1.89 1.28 10.16
CA GLN A 8 1.56 1.69 8.80
C GLN A 8 2.71 1.35 7.87
N THR A 9 2.38 0.93 6.64
CA THR A 9 3.38 0.70 5.60
C THR A 9 3.99 2.03 5.16
N SER A 10 5.31 2.06 5.01
CA SER A 10 6.04 3.27 4.63
C SER A 10 5.74 3.68 3.17
N PRO A 11 5.89 4.98 2.83
CA PRO A 11 5.63 5.46 1.47
C PRO A 11 6.45 4.74 0.40
N SER A 12 7.72 4.43 0.67
CA SER A 12 8.59 3.74 -0.26
C SER A 12 8.12 2.31 -0.58
N VAL A 13 7.59 1.61 0.42
CA VAL A 13 7.03 0.25 0.23
C VAL A 13 5.69 0.34 -0.50
N ALA A 14 4.87 1.34 -0.20
CA ALA A 14 3.62 1.60 -0.91
C ALA A 14 3.85 1.81 -2.42
N SER A 15 4.83 2.64 -2.80
CA SER A 15 5.16 2.89 -4.19
C SER A 15 5.60 1.61 -4.91
N LYS A 16 6.44 0.78 -4.28
CA LYS A 16 6.84 -0.52 -4.84
C LYS A 16 5.66 -1.47 -4.99
N ALA A 17 4.78 -1.56 -4.00
CA ALA A 17 3.58 -2.39 -4.07
C ALA A 17 2.63 -1.95 -5.19
N SER A 18 2.46 -0.64 -5.38
CA SER A 18 1.69 -0.09 -6.51
C SER A 18 2.29 -0.49 -7.86
N SER A 19 3.61 -0.36 -8.01
CA SER A 19 4.31 -0.82 -9.21
C SER A 19 4.12 -2.33 -9.45
N LEU A 20 4.18 -3.16 -8.41
CA LEU A 20 3.96 -4.60 -8.52
C LEU A 20 2.54 -4.96 -8.96
N LEU A 21 1.53 -4.18 -8.57
CA LEU A 21 0.14 -4.38 -9.05
C LEU A 21 -0.05 -3.98 -10.51
N ARG A 22 0.68 -2.95 -10.95
CA ARG A 22 0.62 -2.41 -12.31
C ARG A 22 1.49 -3.19 -13.30
N ASP A 23 2.54 -3.86 -12.81
CA ASP A 23 3.43 -4.67 -13.64
C ASP A 23 2.69 -5.91 -14.15
N GLY A 24 2.61 -6.04 -15.48
CA GLY A 24 1.98 -7.18 -16.16
C GLY A 24 2.72 -8.50 -15.97
N ARG A 25 3.97 -8.47 -15.50
CA ARG A 25 4.83 -9.65 -15.32
C ARG A 25 4.68 -10.31 -13.95
N THR A 26 3.97 -9.69 -13.00
CA THR A 26 3.81 -10.22 -11.64
C THR A 26 2.62 -11.20 -11.53
N GLY A 27 2.84 -12.31 -10.83
CA GLY A 27 1.84 -13.34 -10.59
C GLY A 27 0.78 -12.96 -9.56
N SER A 28 -0.27 -13.77 -9.46
CA SER A 28 -1.41 -13.56 -8.55
C SER A 28 -1.00 -13.43 -7.07
N LYS A 29 -0.06 -14.27 -6.61
CA LYS A 29 0.45 -14.24 -5.23
C LYS A 29 1.10 -12.90 -4.90
N THR A 30 1.96 -12.39 -5.80
CA THR A 30 2.64 -11.10 -5.63
C THR A 30 1.63 -9.95 -5.59
N LYS A 31 0.62 -9.97 -6.46
CA LYS A 31 -0.44 -8.96 -6.48
C LYS A 31 -1.27 -8.97 -5.20
N SER A 32 -1.56 -10.14 -4.66
CA SER A 32 -2.27 -10.27 -3.39
C SER A 32 -1.49 -9.65 -2.22
N VAL A 33 -0.19 -9.97 -2.10
CA VAL A 33 0.68 -9.38 -1.07
C VAL A 33 0.81 -7.86 -1.24
N ALA A 34 0.98 -7.39 -2.48
CA ALA A 34 1.06 -5.96 -2.78
C ALA A 34 -0.23 -5.21 -2.41
N GLY A 35 -1.41 -5.79 -2.69
CA GLY A 35 -2.70 -5.23 -2.28
C GLY A 35 -2.86 -5.15 -0.77
N SER A 36 -2.43 -6.20 -0.05
CA SER A 36 -2.43 -6.20 1.42
C SER A 36 -1.53 -5.11 2.00
N ALA A 37 -0.32 -4.94 1.44
CA ALA A 37 0.59 -3.88 1.83
C ALA A 37 0.00 -2.48 1.59
N LEU A 38 -0.63 -2.24 0.43
CA LEU A 38 -1.28 -0.95 0.12
C LEU A 38 -2.43 -0.62 1.07
N SER A 39 -3.20 -1.63 1.48
CA SER A 39 -4.34 -1.46 2.40
C SER A 39 -3.90 -1.00 3.79
N GLN A 40 -2.63 -1.23 4.15
CA GLN A 40 -2.03 -0.82 5.42
C GLN A 40 -1.24 0.49 5.30
N THR A 41 -1.27 1.16 4.15
CA THR A 41 -0.59 2.46 3.96
C THR A 41 -1.39 3.60 4.57
N LYS A 42 -0.67 4.66 4.95
CA LYS A 42 -1.29 5.88 5.46
C LYS A 42 -1.95 6.64 4.34
N GLN A 43 -3.25 6.86 4.46
CA GLN A 43 -3.97 7.74 3.54
C GLN A 43 -3.44 9.16 3.71
N SER A 44 -2.94 9.74 2.61
CA SER A 44 -2.66 11.17 2.57
C SER A 44 -3.97 11.91 2.86
N PRO A 45 -3.98 12.97 3.69
CA PRO A 45 -5.18 13.77 3.88
C PRO A 45 -5.62 14.28 2.51
N LYS A 46 -6.76 13.79 2.02
CA LYS A 46 -7.37 14.22 0.77
C LYS A 46 -7.68 15.71 0.94
N LYS A 47 -6.90 16.60 0.31
CA LYS A 47 -7.33 18.00 0.18
C LYS A 47 -8.61 17.98 -0.66
N LYS A 48 -9.71 18.44 -0.05
CA LYS A 48 -10.96 18.71 -0.74
C LYS A 48 -10.77 19.86 -1.71
#